data_AF-A0A7V1NPT2-F1
#
_entry.id   AF-A0A7V1NPT2-F1
#
_cell.length_a   1.000
_cell.length_b   1.000
_cell.length_c   1.000
_cell.angle_alpha   90.00
_cell.angle_beta   90.00
_cell.angle_gamma   90.00
#
_symmetry.space_group_name_H-M   'P 1'
#
loop_
_entity.id
_entity.type
_entity.pdbx_description
1 polymer ?
#
loop_
_entity_poly.entity_id
_entity_poly.type
_entity_poly.pdbx_seq_one_letter_code
_entity_poly.pdbx_strand_id
1 'polypeptide(L)' 'GILELKSSGAFTIAQDEETCVVYGMPKLAVERGAINVILPLQDICRYIFNKL' A
#
# COMPACT_ATOMS: atom_id res chain seq x y z
N GLY A 1 4.40 12.38 4.16
CA GLY A 1 3.79 11.08 4.50
C GLY A 1 3.33 10.38 3.24
N ILE A 2 2.76 9.18 3.34
CA ILE A 2 2.33 8.41 2.16
C ILE A 2 1.22 9.10 1.35
N LEU A 3 0.39 9.92 2.02
CA LEU A 3 -0.61 10.74 1.35
C LEU A 3 0.03 11.80 0.46
N GLU A 4 1.04 12.52 0.96
CA GLU A 4 1.78 13.50 0.17
C GLU A 4 2.48 12.85 -1.02
N LEU A 5 3.05 11.64 -0.83
CA LEU A 5 3.63 10.86 -1.93
C LEU A 5 2.60 10.57 -3.03
N LYS A 6 1.41 10.07 -2.66
CA LYS A 6 0.33 9.81 -3.62
C LYS A 6 -0.12 11.10 -4.33
N SER A 7 -0.29 12.19 -3.59
CA SER A 7 -0.68 13.50 -4.13
C SER A 7 0.38 14.06 -5.09
N SER A 8 1.66 13.73 -4.89
CA SER A 8 2.76 14.08 -5.80
C SER A 8 2.94 13.10 -6.97
N GLY A 9 2.03 12.13 -7.15
CA GLY A 9 2.02 11.19 -8.27
C GLY A 9 2.80 9.89 -8.04
N ALA A 10 3.31 9.64 -6.82
CA ALA A 10 3.91 8.36 -6.51
C ALA A 10 2.85 7.25 -6.51
N PHE A 11 3.22 6.06 -7.00
CA PHE A 11 2.39 4.88 -6.86
C PHE A 11 2.57 4.28 -5.47
N THR A 12 1.48 4.13 -4.73
CA THR A 12 1.47 3.73 -3.32
C THR A 12 0.78 2.39 -3.13
N ILE A 13 1.40 1.52 -2.33
CA ILE A 13 0.95 0.15 -2.07
C ILE A 13 0.79 0.01 -0.55
N ALA A 14 -0.30 -0.61 -0.10
CA ALA A 14 -0.46 -1.08 1.28
C ALA A 14 -0.54 -2.61 1.34
N GLN A 15 -0.03 -3.19 2.42
CA GLN A 15 -0.26 -4.59 2.76
C GLN A 15 -1.71 -4.78 3.20
N ASP A 16 -2.34 -5.89 2.83
CA ASP A 16 -3.68 -6.26 3.26
C ASP A 16 -3.76 -6.64 4.76
N GLU A 17 -4.99 -6.78 5.27
CA GLU A 17 -5.25 -7.14 6.66
C GLU A 17 -4.89 -8.59 6.96
N GLU A 18 -5.12 -9.51 6.01
CA GLU A 18 -4.94 -10.96 6.19
C GLU A 18 -3.48 -11.33 6.45
N THR A 19 -2.54 -10.70 5.75
CA THR A 19 -1.11 -10.99 5.89
C THR A 19 -0.41 -10.08 6.89
N CYS A 20 -1.10 -9.03 7.38
CA CYS A 20 -0.57 -8.08 8.36
C CYS A 20 -0.59 -8.68 9.77
N VAL A 21 0.55 -8.61 10.47
CA VAL A 21 0.59 -8.95 11.90
C VAL A 21 -0.20 -7.92 12.73
N VAL A 22 -0.09 -6.64 12.38
CA VAL A 22 -0.85 -5.54 12.98
C VAL A 22 -1.32 -4.60 11.89
N TYR A 23 -2.62 -4.65 11.58
CA TYR A 23 -3.24 -3.82 10.54
C TYR A 23 -3.59 -2.40 11.03
N GLY A 24 -2.60 -1.71 11.61
CA GLY A 24 -2.75 -0.33 12.11
C GLY A 24 -2.35 0.72 11.07
N MET A 25 -1.07 0.74 10.72
CA MET A 25 -0.53 1.70 9.74
C MET A 25 -1.13 1.53 8.33
N PRO A 26 -1.28 0.31 7.79
CA PRO A 26 -1.88 0.13 6.48
C PRO A 26 -3.35 0.58 6.45
N LYS A 27 -4.14 0.25 7.49
CA LYS A 27 -5.53 0.69 7.65
C LYS A 27 -5.66 2.22 7.59
N LEU A 28 -4.85 2.93 8.38
CA LEU A 28 -4.89 4.39 8.40
C LEU A 28 -4.55 5.01 7.04
N ALA A 29 -3.60 4.43 6.31
CA ALA A 29 -3.25 4.90 4.97
C ALA A 29 -4.39 4.67 3.96
N VAL A 30 -5.06 3.52 4.03
CA VAL A 30 -6.22 3.20 3.19
C VAL A 30 -7.39 4.14 3.48
N GLU A 31 -7.76 4.32 4.76
CA GLU A 31 -8.86 5.21 5.18
C GLU A 31 -8.62 6.68 4.79
N ARG A 32 -7.35 7.11 4.75
CA ARG A 32 -6.97 8.45 4.27
C ARG A 32 -6.97 8.58 2.75
N GLY A 33 -7.35 7.53 2.01
CA GLY A 33 -7.30 7.51 0.56
C GLY A 33 -5.87 7.64 0.01
N ALA A 34 -4.85 7.28 0.80
CA ALA A 34 -3.44 7.48 0.47
C ALA A 34 -2.80 6.33 -0.32
N ILE A 35 -3.59 5.32 -0.72
CA ILE A 35 -3.12 4.08 -1.34
C ILE A 35 -3.71 3.91 -2.74
N ASN A 36 -2.94 3.38 -3.69
CA ASN A 36 -3.43 3.02 -5.03
C ASN A 36 -3.86 1.55 -5.13
N VAL A 37 -3.18 0.65 -4.43
CA VAL A 37 -3.51 -0.78 -4.41
C VAL A 37 -3.20 -1.40 -3.05
N ILE A 38 -4.03 -2.36 -2.65
CA ILE A 38 -3.86 -3.17 -1.43
C ILE A 38 -3.54 -4.59 -1.87
N LEU A 39 -2.49 -5.19 -1.30
CA LEU A 39 -1.99 -6.50 -1.71
C LEU A 39 -1.57 -7.38 -0.51
N PRO A 40 -1.69 -8.71 -0.61
CA PRO A 40 -1.04 -9.63 0.30
C PRO A 40 0.49 -9.45 0.28
N LEU A 41 1.15 -9.67 1.42
CA LEU A 41 2.61 -9.51 1.55
C LEU A 41 3.39 -10.26 0.46
N GLN A 42 3.00 -11.50 0.18
CA GLN A 42 3.63 -12.37 -0.83
C GLN A 42 3.52 -11.87 -2.27
N ASP A 43 2.59 -10.96 -2.55
CA ASP A 43 2.34 -10.43 -3.89
C ASP A 43 2.96 -9.06 -4.13
N ILE A 44 3.31 -8.31 -3.07
CA ILE A 44 3.88 -6.95 -3.17
C ILE A 44 5.13 -6.94 -4.05
N CYS A 45 6.09 -7.83 -3.80
CA CYS A 45 7.33 -7.87 -4.59
C CYS A 45 7.05 -8.13 -6.07
N ARG A 46 6.22 -9.13 -6.37
CA ARG A 46 5.85 -9.51 -7.74
C ARG A 46 5.15 -8.35 -8.46
N TYR A 47 4.26 -7.65 -7.75
CA TYR A 47 3.56 -6.49 -8.27
C TYR A 47 4.52 -5.33 -8.60
N ILE A 48 5.49 -5.05 -7.72
CA ILE A 48 6.50 -4.02 -7.97
C ILE A 48 7.33 -4.35 -9.21
N PHE A 49 7.84 -5.58 -9.31
CA PHE A 49 8.65 -6.01 -10.47
C PHE A 49 7.90 -5.92 -11.80
N ASN A 50 6.62 -6.29 -11.83
CA ASN A 50 5.82 -6.25 -13.06
C ASN A 50 5.39 -4.83 -13.47
N LYS A 51 5.62 -3.83 -12.60
CA LYS A 51 5.22 -2.43 -12.83
C LYS A 51 6.38 -1.54 -13.27
N LEU A 52 7.62 -2.00 -13.06
CA LEU A 52 8.84 -1.41 -13.61
C LEU A 52 8.99 -1.80 -15.08
#